data_AF-A0A1Q7IRS5-F1
#
_entry.id   AF-A0A1Q7IRS5-F1
#
_cell.length_a   1.000
_cell.length_b   1.000
_cell.length_c   1.000
_cell.angle_alpha   90.00
_cell.angle_beta   90.00
_cell.angle_gamma   90.00
#
_symmetry.space_group_name_H-M   'P 1'
#
loop_
_entity.id
_entity.type
_entity.pdbx_description
1 polymer ?
#
loop_
_entity_poly.entity_id
_entity_poly.type
_entity_poly.pdbx_seq_one_letter_code
_entity_poly.pdbx_strand_id
1 'polypeptide(L)'
;MRWFGLAAFVLAGLVPAPAGAQLAVDQAEIFLEPRTVGRGIASINVSNEGDSVAEATVYLSDWDRREDGEHRFYPTGTLPRSCGRLLRVFPLSVRLAPHTSQGVRVALDGADTLSAACWSIVFVESGATPTGGGRQLAYVTRLGVKIYGLPAGLAKDGMIDALVERGRQPSLGKPAADSGGRRFDVTFRNSGGLPLWVRGRIEFRRLDNSVVATADVPEFPVLPGARRTVVVSAPKLRTGRYVALALLDYGGADIAGAQTPFEAP
;
A
#
# COMPACT_ATOMS: atom_id res chain seq x y z
N MET A 1 -23.69 -70.06 15.76
CA MET A 1 -22.81 -69.17 14.98
C MET A 1 -22.82 -67.78 15.59
N ARG A 2 -21.65 -67.24 15.92
CA ARG A 2 -21.46 -65.91 16.53
C ARG A 2 -21.33 -64.87 15.42
N TRP A 3 -22.13 -63.80 15.45
CA TRP A 3 -21.95 -62.62 14.59
C TRP A 3 -21.28 -61.51 15.41
N PHE A 4 -20.09 -61.09 14.98
CA PHE A 4 -19.36 -59.94 15.49
C PHE A 4 -19.90 -58.67 14.85
N GLY A 5 -20.37 -57.72 15.66
CA GLY A 5 -20.67 -56.36 15.22
C GLY A 5 -19.39 -55.53 15.13
N LEU A 6 -19.01 -55.11 13.93
CA LEU A 6 -17.94 -54.16 13.68
C LEU A 6 -18.43 -52.74 14.01
N ALA A 7 -17.87 -52.14 15.06
CA ALA A 7 -18.03 -50.72 15.34
C ALA A 7 -17.08 -49.92 14.41
N ALA A 8 -17.66 -49.16 13.48
CA ALA A 8 -16.91 -48.24 12.64
C ALA A 8 -16.53 -46.99 13.44
N PHE A 9 -15.25 -46.86 13.79
CA PHE A 9 -14.68 -45.62 14.31
C PHE A 9 -14.54 -44.61 13.16
N VAL A 10 -15.38 -43.57 13.17
CA VAL A 10 -15.19 -42.40 12.30
C VAL A 10 -14.08 -41.56 12.91
N LEU A 11 -12.87 -41.65 12.35
CA LEU A 11 -11.83 -40.66 12.60
C LEU A 11 -12.25 -39.35 11.91
N ALA A 12 -12.79 -38.42 12.69
CA ALA A 12 -12.89 -37.03 12.28
C ALA A 12 -11.47 -36.47 12.18
N GLY A 13 -10.93 -36.39 10.96
CA GLY A 13 -9.66 -35.72 10.70
C GLY A 13 -9.80 -34.24 11.05
N LEU A 14 -9.04 -33.76 12.04
CA LEU A 14 -8.82 -32.33 12.23
C LEU A 14 -8.17 -31.80 10.96
N VAL A 15 -8.93 -31.04 10.18
CA VAL A 15 -8.35 -30.19 9.13
C VAL A 15 -7.61 -29.07 9.87
N PRO A 16 -6.27 -28.95 9.73
CA PRO A 16 -5.56 -27.82 10.33
C PRO A 16 -6.11 -26.55 9.70
N ALA A 17 -6.74 -25.71 10.52
CA ALA A 17 -7.11 -24.37 10.12
C ALA A 17 -5.83 -23.61 9.72
N PRO A 18 -5.84 -22.82 8.64
CA PRO A 18 -4.73 -21.94 8.34
C PRO A 18 -4.53 -21.04 9.56
N ALA A 19 -3.31 -21.02 10.11
CA ALA A 19 -2.94 -20.08 11.15
C ALA A 19 -3.07 -18.67 10.57
N GLY A 20 -4.19 -18.00 10.86
CA GLY A 20 -4.36 -16.59 10.59
C GLY A 20 -3.27 -15.79 11.29
N ALA A 21 -2.91 -14.62 10.75
CA ALA A 21 -1.99 -13.72 11.44
C ALA A 21 -2.52 -13.48 12.85
N GLN A 22 -1.73 -13.84 13.86
CA GLN A 22 -2.17 -13.76 15.25
C GLN A 22 -2.38 -12.31 15.71
N LEU A 23 -1.65 -11.38 15.12
CA LEU A 23 -1.76 -9.95 15.40
C LEU A 23 -2.33 -9.19 14.21
N ALA A 24 -3.12 -8.16 14.49
CA ALA A 24 -3.59 -7.19 13.52
C ALA A 24 -3.45 -5.76 14.05
N VAL A 25 -3.51 -4.80 13.11
CA VAL A 25 -3.60 -3.36 13.38
C VAL A 25 -4.83 -2.81 12.66
N ASP A 26 -5.52 -1.88 13.30
CA ASP A 26 -6.79 -1.31 12.80
C ASP A 26 -6.62 -0.32 11.64
N GLN A 27 -5.40 0.18 11.42
CA GLN A 27 -5.11 1.23 10.44
C GLN A 27 -3.80 0.94 9.71
N ALA A 28 -3.77 1.23 8.41
CA ALA A 28 -2.55 1.18 7.61
C ALA A 28 -1.81 2.53 7.59
N GLU A 29 -2.52 3.65 7.76
CA GLU A 29 -2.02 5.00 7.60
C GLU A 29 -2.67 5.96 8.60
N ILE A 30 -1.89 6.86 9.19
CA ILE A 30 -2.33 7.90 10.14
C ILE A 30 -1.81 9.25 9.67
N PHE A 31 -2.68 10.26 9.71
CA PHE A 31 -2.39 11.64 9.37
C PHE A 31 -2.45 12.50 10.63
N LEU A 32 -1.32 13.09 11.02
CA LEU A 32 -1.21 14.00 12.14
C LEU A 32 -1.17 15.43 11.61
N GLU A 33 -2.13 16.25 12.05
CA GLU A 33 -2.30 17.64 11.63
C GLU A 33 -2.01 18.56 12.83
N PRO A 34 -0.74 18.84 13.10
CA PRO A 34 -0.30 19.38 14.38
C PRO A 34 -0.93 20.73 14.79
N ARG A 35 -1.24 21.60 13.82
CA ARG A 35 -1.84 22.92 14.07
C ARG A 35 -3.32 22.85 14.44
N THR A 36 -3.94 21.69 14.27
CA THR A 36 -5.31 21.44 14.72
C THR A 36 -5.25 20.83 16.11
N VAL A 37 -5.81 21.53 17.11
CA VAL A 37 -5.79 21.08 18.52
C VAL A 37 -6.23 19.63 18.63
N GLY A 38 -5.41 18.80 19.27
CA GLY A 38 -5.67 17.37 19.48
C GLY A 38 -5.32 16.46 18.30
N ARG A 39 -5.02 16.98 17.11
CA ARG A 39 -4.65 16.17 15.92
C ARG A 39 -3.15 15.91 15.76
N GLY A 40 -2.34 16.27 16.75
CA GLY A 40 -0.93 15.85 16.85
C GLY A 40 -0.73 14.47 17.48
N ILE A 41 -1.81 13.80 17.89
CA ILE A 41 -1.80 12.53 18.61
C ILE A 41 -2.79 11.56 17.94
N ALA A 42 -2.40 10.30 17.84
CA ALA A 42 -3.25 9.20 17.42
C ALA A 42 -3.01 7.95 18.27
N SER A 43 -3.86 6.93 18.10
CA SER A 43 -3.69 5.61 18.68
C SER A 43 -3.86 4.57 17.58
N ILE A 44 -2.93 3.61 17.52
CA ILE A 44 -3.02 2.39 16.71
C ILE A 44 -3.58 1.31 17.62
N ASN A 45 -4.69 0.67 17.26
CA ASN A 45 -5.19 -0.47 18.02
C ASN A 45 -4.52 -1.75 17.54
N VAL A 46 -3.75 -2.40 18.40
CA VAL A 46 -3.13 -3.71 18.13
C VAL A 46 -4.03 -4.77 18.73
N SER A 47 -4.53 -5.69 17.91
CA SER A 47 -5.39 -6.80 18.35
C SER A 47 -4.67 -8.13 18.23
N ASN A 48 -4.98 -9.04 19.14
CA ASN A 48 -4.65 -10.45 19.03
C ASN A 48 -5.90 -11.22 18.61
N GLU A 49 -5.92 -11.71 17.37
CA GLU A 49 -7.04 -12.47 16.79
C GLU A 49 -6.89 -13.98 16.99
N GLY A 50 -5.78 -14.42 17.59
CA GLY A 50 -5.51 -15.83 17.86
C GLY A 50 -5.95 -16.29 19.25
N ASP A 51 -5.83 -17.61 19.46
CA ASP A 51 -6.26 -18.31 20.67
C ASP A 51 -5.16 -18.44 21.75
N SER A 52 -3.96 -17.90 21.50
CA SER A 52 -2.84 -17.91 22.44
C SER A 52 -2.36 -16.49 22.74
N VAL A 53 -1.57 -16.32 23.81
CA VAL A 53 -0.96 -15.03 24.14
C VAL A 53 0.00 -14.62 23.04
N ALA A 54 -0.10 -13.37 22.61
CA ALA A 54 0.78 -12.77 21.60
C ALA A 54 1.62 -11.66 22.22
N GLU A 55 2.90 -11.59 21.84
CA GLU A 55 3.80 -10.52 22.21
C GLU A 55 4.31 -9.82 20.95
N ALA A 56 4.43 -8.49 21.02
CA ALA A 56 5.02 -7.71 19.93
C ALA A 56 5.88 -6.56 20.45
N THR A 57 6.93 -6.26 19.67
CA THR A 57 7.73 -5.06 19.82
C THR A 57 7.22 -3.98 18.89
N VAL A 58 7.18 -2.75 19.38
CA VAL A 58 6.73 -1.57 18.64
C VAL A 58 7.90 -0.62 18.48
N TYR A 59 8.20 -0.23 17.24
CA TYR A 59 9.33 0.66 16.96
C TYR A 59 9.13 1.51 15.71
N LEU A 60 9.88 2.61 15.63
CA LEU A 60 9.87 3.52 14.47
C LEU A 60 10.90 3.10 13.43
N SER A 61 10.56 3.32 12.17
CA SER A 61 11.48 3.28 11.04
C SER A 61 11.14 4.37 10.06
N ASP A 62 12.09 4.68 9.19
CA ASP A 62 11.84 5.51 8.02
C ASP A 62 11.44 4.64 6.84
N TRP A 63 10.75 5.23 5.88
CA TRP A 63 10.40 4.53 4.65
C TRP A 63 10.36 5.49 3.48
N ASP A 64 10.62 4.95 2.30
CA ASP A 64 10.24 5.56 1.05
C ASP A 64 9.70 4.50 0.10
N ARG A 65 9.41 4.92 -1.12
CA ARG A 65 8.92 4.04 -2.17
C ARG A 65 9.72 4.28 -3.43
N ARG A 66 10.12 3.19 -4.08
CA ARG A 66 10.70 3.24 -5.43
C ARG A 66 9.64 3.66 -6.45
N GLU A 67 10.11 4.06 -7.62
CA GLU A 67 9.23 4.49 -8.71
C GLU A 67 8.26 3.38 -9.20
N ASP A 68 8.66 2.12 -9.07
CA ASP A 68 7.85 0.92 -9.38
C ASP A 68 6.86 0.52 -8.27
N GLY A 69 6.90 1.20 -7.13
CA GLY A 69 6.00 1.01 -6.00
C GLY A 69 6.57 0.18 -4.86
N GLU A 70 7.78 -0.36 -5.00
CA GLU A 70 8.41 -1.16 -3.96
C GLU A 70 8.67 -0.31 -2.71
N HIS A 71 8.28 -0.83 -1.55
CA HIS A 71 8.56 -0.21 -0.26
C HIS A 71 10.00 -0.46 0.17
N ARG A 72 10.68 0.58 0.65
CA ARG A 72 11.99 0.46 1.30
C ARG A 72 11.93 1.02 2.69
N PHE A 73 12.56 0.32 3.63
CA PHE A 73 12.57 0.68 5.04
C PHE A 73 14.00 0.94 5.50
N TYR A 74 14.14 1.95 6.35
CA TYR A 74 15.43 2.43 6.82
C TYR A 74 15.37 2.67 8.33
N PRO A 75 16.52 2.70 9.02
CA PRO A 75 16.57 3.14 10.41
C PRO A 75 15.94 4.52 10.56
N THR A 76 15.28 4.75 11.69
CA THR A 76 14.63 6.03 12.00
C THR A 76 15.62 7.21 11.95
N GLY A 77 15.21 8.32 11.34
CA GLY A 77 16.01 9.54 11.24
C GLY A 77 17.10 9.54 10.17
N THR A 78 17.06 8.60 9.22
CA THR A 78 18.04 8.48 8.12
C THR A 78 17.58 9.17 6.83
N LEU A 79 16.27 9.28 6.61
CA LEU A 79 15.73 9.94 5.43
C LEU A 79 15.51 11.44 5.66
N PRO A 80 15.66 12.31 4.63
CA PRO A 80 15.50 13.75 4.77
C PRO A 80 14.13 14.20 5.27
N ARG A 81 13.08 13.40 5.03
CA ARG A 81 11.69 13.68 5.40
C ARG A 81 11.18 12.80 6.55
N SER A 82 12.10 12.23 7.33
CA SER A 82 11.78 11.45 8.52
C SER A 82 10.99 12.27 9.54
N CYS A 83 9.88 11.73 10.06
CA CYS A 83 9.26 12.24 11.29
C CYS A 83 9.93 11.68 12.56
N GLY A 84 10.86 10.73 12.45
CA GLY A 84 11.29 9.86 13.54
C GLY A 84 11.82 10.57 14.78
N ARG A 85 12.46 11.74 14.62
CA ARG A 85 12.95 12.55 15.75
C ARG A 85 11.83 13.21 16.55
N LEU A 86 10.72 13.53 15.88
CA LEU A 86 9.56 14.22 16.42
C LEU A 86 8.51 13.24 16.94
N LEU A 87 8.51 11.99 16.48
CA LEU A 87 7.53 11.00 16.93
C LEU A 87 7.90 10.40 18.29
N ARG A 88 6.86 10.20 19.09
CA ARG A 88 6.87 9.41 20.33
C ARG A 88 5.86 8.28 20.18
N VAL A 89 6.29 7.07 20.49
CA VAL A 89 5.45 5.88 20.41
C VAL A 89 5.47 5.19 21.77
N PHE A 90 4.30 4.85 22.30
CA PHE A 90 4.19 4.17 23.58
C PHE A 90 2.92 3.31 23.65
N PRO A 91 2.97 2.09 24.22
CA PRO A 91 4.19 1.41 24.70
C PRO A 91 5.04 0.86 23.55
N LEU A 92 6.30 0.52 23.85
CA LEU A 92 7.24 -0.09 22.89
C LEU A 92 7.16 -1.63 22.86
N SER A 93 6.35 -2.21 23.74
CA SER A 93 6.00 -3.62 23.73
C SER A 93 4.56 -3.81 24.17
N VAL A 94 3.90 -4.81 23.59
CA VAL A 94 2.55 -5.22 23.96
C VAL A 94 2.52 -6.72 24.21
N ARG A 95 1.72 -7.13 25.19
CA ARG A 95 1.44 -8.53 25.48
C ARG A 95 -0.06 -8.69 25.60
N LEU A 96 -0.65 -9.38 24.63
CA LEU A 96 -2.09 -9.47 24.46
C LEU A 96 -2.57 -10.89 24.77
N ALA A 97 -3.56 -11.00 25.65
CA ALA A 97 -4.31 -12.24 25.81
C ALA A 97 -5.09 -12.55 24.51
N PRO A 98 -5.54 -13.81 24.33
CA PRO A 98 -6.39 -14.16 23.19
C PRO A 98 -7.58 -13.22 23.04
N HIS A 99 -7.88 -12.78 21.82
CA HIS A 99 -9.05 -11.95 21.50
C HIS A 99 -9.09 -10.59 22.21
N THR A 100 -7.93 -10.07 22.64
CA THR A 100 -7.83 -8.74 23.28
C THR A 100 -7.12 -7.73 22.37
N SER A 101 -7.23 -6.45 22.73
CA SER A 101 -6.55 -5.38 22.02
C SER A 101 -5.95 -4.35 22.96
N GLN A 102 -4.93 -3.65 22.50
CA GLN A 102 -4.29 -2.56 23.22
C GLN A 102 -3.94 -1.41 22.28
N GLY A 103 -4.24 -0.20 22.72
CA GLY A 103 -3.85 1.03 22.02
C GLY A 103 -2.36 1.34 22.18
N VAL A 104 -1.69 1.56 21.06
CA VAL A 104 -0.35 2.12 20.95
C VAL A 104 -0.48 3.59 20.55
N ARG A 105 -0.13 4.49 21.47
CA ARG A 105 -0.18 5.93 21.24
C ARG A 105 0.99 6.36 20.37
N VAL A 106 0.68 7.21 19.38
CA VAL A 106 1.65 7.91 18.55
C VAL A 106 1.42 9.41 18.73
N ALA A 107 2.45 10.15 19.12
CA ALA A 107 2.40 11.60 19.28
C ALA A 107 3.51 12.27 18.48
N LEU A 108 3.20 13.40 17.87
CA LEU A 108 4.15 14.25 17.14
C LEU A 108 4.53 15.46 18.00
N ASP A 109 5.72 15.40 18.60
CA ASP A 109 6.30 16.50 19.38
C ASP A 109 6.78 17.63 18.46
N GLY A 110 6.77 18.88 18.93
CA GLY A 110 7.23 20.04 18.15
C GLY A 110 6.37 20.31 16.90
N ALA A 111 5.15 19.78 16.93
CA ALA A 111 4.10 19.82 15.93
C ALA A 111 3.94 21.19 15.21
N ASP A 112 3.92 22.30 15.96
CA ASP A 112 3.72 23.65 15.42
C ASP A 112 4.87 24.16 14.55
N THR A 113 6.04 23.52 14.66
CA THR A 113 7.28 23.96 14.00
C THR A 113 7.50 23.33 12.62
N LEU A 114 6.67 22.35 12.23
CA LEU A 114 6.77 21.72 10.91
C LEU A 114 6.45 22.74 9.81
N SER A 115 7.43 23.01 8.97
CA SER A 115 7.29 23.82 7.75
C SER A 115 7.01 22.97 6.51
N ALA A 116 7.12 21.64 6.63
CA ALA A 116 7.02 20.73 5.51
C ALA A 116 6.57 19.34 5.98
N ALA A 117 5.85 18.58 5.14
CA ALA A 117 5.34 17.26 5.51
C ALA A 117 6.46 16.24 5.78
N CYS A 118 6.41 15.54 6.92
CA CYS A 118 7.32 14.44 7.23
C CYS A 118 6.55 13.11 7.21
N TRP A 119 7.28 12.00 7.13
CA TRP A 119 6.70 10.67 7.31
C TRP A 119 7.68 9.69 7.95
N SER A 120 7.12 8.73 8.68
CA SER A 120 7.82 7.55 9.21
C SER A 120 6.83 6.39 9.22
N ILE A 121 7.25 5.22 9.69
CA ILE A 121 6.39 4.06 9.87
C ILE A 121 6.57 3.51 11.29
N VAL A 122 5.47 3.16 11.94
CA VAL A 122 5.46 2.40 13.18
C VAL A 122 5.32 0.94 12.81
N PHE A 123 6.27 0.12 13.22
CA PHE A 123 6.17 -1.33 13.09
C PHE A 123 5.69 -1.96 14.38
N VAL A 124 4.77 -2.91 14.24
CA VAL A 124 4.37 -3.88 15.26
C VAL A 124 4.89 -5.22 14.79
N GLU A 125 5.91 -5.72 15.47
CA GLU A 125 6.61 -6.95 15.09
C GLU A 125 6.36 -8.02 16.14
N SER A 126 5.77 -9.15 15.71
CA SER A 126 5.48 -10.27 16.60
C SER A 126 6.77 -10.92 17.09
N GLY A 127 6.76 -11.39 18.34
CA GLY A 127 7.77 -12.34 18.79
C GLY A 127 7.78 -13.60 17.92
N ALA A 128 8.91 -14.29 17.88
CA ALA A 128 9.02 -15.58 17.22
C ALA A 128 8.29 -16.63 18.07
N THR A 129 7.05 -16.97 17.72
CA THR A 129 6.29 -18.01 18.43
C THR A 129 6.59 -19.37 17.80
N PRO A 130 7.13 -20.35 18.55
CA PRO A 130 7.28 -21.71 18.04
C PRO A 130 5.90 -22.35 17.88
N THR A 131 5.51 -22.71 16.66
CA THR A 131 4.36 -23.60 16.45
C THR A 131 4.81 -25.05 16.66
N GLY A 132 4.15 -25.78 17.56
CA GLY A 132 4.63 -27.08 18.07
C GLY A 132 4.77 -28.22 17.05
N GLY A 133 5.60 -29.22 17.43
CA GLY A 133 5.63 -30.61 16.91
C GLY A 133 6.22 -30.85 15.52
N GLY A 134 7.57 -30.88 15.38
CA GLY A 134 8.26 -31.23 14.13
C GLY A 134 9.28 -30.16 13.71
N ARG A 135 9.62 -30.06 12.42
CA ARG A 135 10.52 -29.01 11.89
C ARG A 135 9.90 -27.64 12.18
N GLN A 136 10.32 -27.00 13.28
CA GLN A 136 9.68 -25.80 13.81
C GLN A 136 9.93 -24.62 12.86
N LEU A 137 8.84 -24.07 12.32
CA LEU A 137 8.87 -22.86 11.54
C LEU A 137 8.40 -21.72 12.45
N ALA A 138 9.32 -20.81 12.80
CA ALA A 138 8.98 -19.62 13.54
C ALA A 138 8.53 -18.54 12.55
N TYR A 139 7.31 -18.02 12.74
CA TYR A 139 6.80 -16.91 11.94
C TYR A 139 6.98 -15.60 12.71
N VAL A 140 7.65 -14.64 12.07
CA VAL A 140 7.73 -13.26 12.55
C VAL A 140 6.91 -12.40 11.61
N THR A 141 5.83 -11.83 12.12
CA THR A 141 4.96 -10.92 11.36
C THR A 141 5.34 -9.49 11.72
N ARG A 142 5.54 -8.65 10.70
CA ARG A 142 5.88 -7.24 10.87
C ARG A 142 4.81 -6.39 10.18
N LEU A 143 3.91 -5.81 10.98
CA LEU A 143 2.82 -4.95 10.52
C LEU A 143 3.27 -3.49 10.57
N GLY A 144 3.09 -2.74 9.49
CA GLY A 144 3.55 -1.36 9.39
C GLY A 144 2.40 -0.38 9.26
N VAL A 145 2.35 0.62 10.15
CA VAL A 145 1.41 1.75 10.10
C VAL A 145 2.17 3.01 9.72
N LYS A 146 1.89 3.57 8.54
CA LYS A 146 2.58 4.78 8.08
C LYS A 146 2.02 5.99 8.80
N ILE A 147 2.91 6.85 9.28
CA ILE A 147 2.58 8.08 9.97
C ILE A 147 3.01 9.25 9.09
N TYR A 148 2.10 10.17 8.83
CA TYR A 148 2.36 11.41 8.11
C TYR A 148 2.14 12.61 9.04
N GLY A 149 3.15 13.47 9.17
CA GLY A 149 3.01 14.77 9.84
C GLY A 149 2.76 15.85 8.80
N LEU A 150 1.58 16.47 8.81
CA LEU A 150 1.11 17.37 7.76
C LEU A 150 0.87 18.79 8.29
N PRO A 151 1.81 19.74 8.12
CA PRO A 151 1.56 21.13 8.46
C PRO A 151 0.59 21.78 7.46
N ALA A 152 -0.13 22.80 7.93
CA ALA A 152 -1.07 23.56 7.10
C ALA A 152 -0.34 24.40 6.03
N GLY A 153 -1.06 24.73 4.95
CA GLY A 153 -0.59 25.65 3.91
C GLY A 153 0.30 25.03 2.84
N LEU A 154 0.50 23.71 2.85
CA LEU A 154 1.19 23.00 1.77
C LEU A 154 0.24 22.73 0.60
N ALA A 155 0.73 22.96 -0.62
CA ALA A 155 -0.03 22.71 -1.84
C ALA A 155 -0.03 21.23 -2.23
N LYS A 156 -1.12 20.79 -2.83
CA LYS A 156 -1.18 19.58 -3.65
C LYS A 156 -0.93 19.96 -5.10
N ASP A 157 0.11 19.41 -5.69
CA ASP A 157 0.48 19.68 -7.08
C ASP A 157 1.21 18.48 -7.68
N GLY A 158 1.02 18.25 -8.97
CA GLY A 158 1.64 17.14 -9.66
C GLY A 158 1.36 17.12 -11.15
N MET A 159 2.19 16.36 -11.85
CA MET A 159 2.18 16.29 -13.31
C MET A 159 2.51 14.88 -13.81
N ILE A 160 2.06 14.58 -15.02
CA ILE A 160 2.49 13.37 -15.73
C ILE A 160 3.80 13.72 -16.46
N ASP A 161 4.91 13.15 -16.00
CA ASP A 161 6.23 13.28 -16.63
C ASP A 161 6.28 12.51 -17.96
N ALA A 162 5.61 11.36 -18.05
CA ALA A 162 5.62 10.52 -19.25
C ALA A 162 4.36 9.65 -19.38
N LEU A 163 3.91 9.47 -20.62
CA LEU A 163 2.95 8.45 -21.03
C LEU A 163 3.54 7.67 -22.21
N VAL A 164 4.00 6.44 -21.95
CA VAL A 164 4.76 5.64 -22.91
C VAL A 164 4.00 4.38 -23.25
N GLU A 165 3.71 4.16 -24.52
CA GLU A 165 3.22 2.88 -24.99
C GLU A 165 4.30 1.80 -24.83
N ARG A 166 3.95 0.73 -24.15
CA ARG A 166 4.69 -0.53 -24.12
C ARG A 166 3.96 -1.53 -25.02
N GLY A 167 4.74 -2.27 -25.81
CA GLY A 167 4.24 -3.40 -26.58
C GLY A 167 3.57 -4.46 -25.69
N ARG A 168 3.06 -5.53 -26.32
CA ARG A 168 2.39 -6.61 -25.59
C ARG A 168 3.35 -7.32 -24.63
N GLN A 169 2.86 -7.71 -23.45
CA GLN A 169 3.58 -8.65 -22.60
C GLN A 169 3.39 -10.06 -23.14
N PRO A 170 4.46 -10.85 -23.36
CA PRO A 170 4.34 -12.27 -23.62
C PRO A 170 3.65 -12.91 -22.41
N SER A 171 2.46 -13.46 -22.62
CA SER A 171 1.83 -14.32 -21.63
C SER A 171 2.52 -15.68 -21.69
N LEU A 172 3.30 -16.03 -20.66
CA LEU A 172 3.88 -17.38 -20.57
C LEU A 172 2.77 -18.42 -20.69
N GLY A 173 2.87 -19.28 -21.71
CA GLY A 173 1.93 -20.38 -21.94
C GLY A 173 0.64 -20.03 -22.68
N LYS A 174 0.46 -18.81 -23.21
CA LYS A 174 -0.67 -18.49 -24.12
C LYS A 174 -0.17 -18.18 -25.54
N PRO A 175 -0.87 -18.63 -26.61
CA PRO A 175 -0.54 -18.26 -27.98
C PRO A 175 -0.42 -16.74 -28.15
N ALA A 176 0.43 -16.27 -29.07
CA ALA A 176 0.61 -14.83 -29.33
C ALA A 176 -0.70 -14.08 -29.67
N ALA A 177 -1.71 -14.80 -30.18
CA ALA A 177 -3.06 -14.29 -30.42
C ALA A 177 -3.84 -13.92 -29.13
N ASP A 178 -3.47 -14.51 -27.99
CA ASP A 178 -4.06 -14.30 -26.65
C ASP A 178 -3.12 -13.55 -25.69
N SER A 179 -1.97 -13.08 -26.19
CA SER A 179 -1.07 -12.20 -25.43
C SER A 179 -1.77 -10.87 -25.15
N GLY A 180 -1.74 -10.44 -23.88
CA GLY A 180 -2.52 -9.32 -23.35
C GLY A 180 -2.44 -8.03 -24.19
N GLY A 181 -3.43 -7.15 -23.99
CA GLY A 181 -3.51 -5.86 -24.66
C GLY A 181 -2.22 -5.02 -24.55
N ARG A 182 -2.09 -4.00 -25.40
CA ARG A 182 -1.01 -3.00 -25.29
C ARG A 182 -0.97 -2.45 -23.87
N ARG A 183 0.21 -2.11 -23.37
CA ARG A 183 0.37 -1.54 -22.04
C ARG A 183 0.84 -0.11 -22.17
N PHE A 184 0.56 0.70 -21.17
CA PHE A 184 0.96 2.09 -21.10
C PHE A 184 1.61 2.33 -19.74
N ASP A 185 2.85 2.81 -19.76
CA ASP A 185 3.53 3.29 -18.56
C ASP A 185 3.14 4.75 -18.37
N VAL A 186 2.52 5.05 -17.22
CA VAL A 186 2.17 6.40 -16.82
C VAL A 186 3.07 6.80 -15.66
N THR A 187 3.99 7.74 -15.90
CA THR A 187 4.89 8.27 -14.87
C THR A 187 4.34 9.57 -14.33
N PHE A 188 3.91 9.57 -13.08
CA PHE A 188 3.44 10.75 -12.37
C PHE A 188 4.49 11.26 -11.37
N ARG A 189 4.64 12.57 -11.25
CA ARG A 189 5.48 13.24 -10.25
C ARG A 189 4.63 14.10 -9.32
N ASN A 190 4.86 13.96 -8.02
CA ASN A 190 4.35 14.89 -7.02
C ASN A 190 5.30 16.09 -6.88
N SER A 191 4.90 17.25 -7.41
CA SER A 191 5.62 18.53 -7.29
C SER A 191 5.18 19.34 -6.06
N GLY A 192 4.10 18.92 -5.39
CA GLY A 192 3.56 19.56 -4.20
C GLY A 192 4.28 19.21 -2.90
N GLY A 193 3.75 19.75 -1.80
CA GLY A 193 4.29 19.57 -0.45
C GLY A 193 3.62 18.46 0.36
N LEU A 194 2.49 17.91 -0.11
CA LEU A 194 1.69 16.89 0.56
C LEU A 194 1.77 15.53 -0.15
N PRO A 195 1.65 14.39 0.56
CA PRO A 195 1.44 13.11 -0.09
C PRO A 195 0.13 13.13 -0.89
N LEU A 196 0.14 12.49 -2.06
CA LEU A 196 -0.99 12.44 -2.99
C LEU A 196 -1.46 11.00 -3.19
N TRP A 197 -2.76 10.80 -3.29
CA TRP A 197 -3.40 9.55 -3.74
C TRP A 197 -3.95 9.80 -5.12
N VAL A 198 -3.18 9.36 -6.12
CA VAL A 198 -3.43 9.66 -7.53
C VAL A 198 -4.25 8.54 -8.12
N ARG A 199 -5.33 8.89 -8.83
CA ARG A 199 -6.22 7.94 -9.50
C ARG A 199 -6.65 8.53 -10.84
N GLY A 200 -7.19 7.73 -11.74
CA GLY A 200 -7.70 8.29 -12.97
C GLY A 200 -8.02 7.25 -14.02
N ARG A 201 -7.83 7.65 -15.28
CA ARG A 201 -8.07 6.78 -16.43
C ARG A 201 -7.20 7.17 -17.61
N ILE A 202 -7.04 6.23 -18.54
CA ILE A 202 -6.58 6.49 -19.89
C ILE A 202 -7.77 6.36 -20.83
N GLU A 203 -8.02 7.40 -21.62
CA GLU A 203 -8.99 7.38 -22.70
C GLU A 203 -8.29 7.07 -24.02
N PHE A 204 -8.80 6.09 -24.76
CA PHE A 204 -8.31 5.75 -26.08
C PHE A 204 -9.23 6.40 -27.10
N ARG A 205 -8.69 7.38 -27.83
CA ARG A 205 -9.43 8.26 -28.73
C ARG A 205 -9.01 8.02 -30.18
N ARG A 206 -9.96 8.14 -31.11
CA ARG A 206 -9.67 8.24 -32.55
C ARG A 206 -9.14 9.64 -32.88
N LEU A 207 -8.65 9.81 -34.12
CA LEU A 207 -8.16 11.10 -34.61
C LEU A 207 -9.26 12.16 -34.73
N ASP A 208 -10.53 11.75 -34.79
CA ASP A 208 -11.71 12.64 -34.71
C ASP A 208 -12.09 13.01 -33.26
N ASN A 209 -11.23 12.67 -32.29
CA ASN A 209 -11.41 12.90 -30.85
C ASN A 209 -12.53 12.08 -30.18
N SER A 210 -13.17 11.14 -30.89
CA SER A 210 -14.14 10.23 -30.28
C SER A 210 -13.45 9.21 -29.36
N VAL A 211 -13.96 9.07 -28.14
CA VAL A 211 -13.49 8.06 -27.17
C VAL A 211 -14.05 6.70 -27.58
N VAL A 212 -13.17 5.73 -27.86
CA VAL A 212 -13.58 4.36 -28.23
C VAL A 212 -13.47 3.37 -27.09
N ALA A 213 -12.63 3.66 -26.10
CA ALA A 213 -12.45 2.83 -24.90
C ALA A 213 -11.79 3.63 -23.78
N THR A 214 -11.87 3.11 -22.56
CA THR A 214 -11.17 3.62 -21.38
C THR A 214 -10.50 2.48 -20.63
N ALA A 215 -9.41 2.78 -19.93
CA ALA A 215 -8.81 1.91 -18.93
C ALA A 215 -8.61 2.67 -17.62
N ASP A 216 -8.98 2.06 -16.51
CA ASP A 216 -8.80 2.67 -15.21
C ASP A 216 -7.32 2.69 -14.82
N VAL A 217 -6.93 3.78 -14.16
CA VAL A 217 -5.68 3.87 -13.42
C VAL A 217 -6.03 3.73 -11.95
N PRO A 218 -5.78 2.57 -11.33
CA PRO A 218 -6.05 2.34 -9.91
C PRO A 218 -5.35 3.40 -9.06
N GLU A 219 -5.92 3.69 -7.88
CA GLU A 219 -5.33 4.65 -6.98
C GLU A 219 -3.92 4.21 -6.54
N PHE A 220 -2.96 5.14 -6.56
CA PHE A 220 -1.60 4.92 -6.09
C PHE A 220 -1.06 6.13 -5.30
N PRO A 221 -0.33 5.91 -4.18
CA PRO A 221 0.22 7.03 -3.41
C PRO A 221 1.57 7.50 -3.93
N VAL A 222 1.81 8.81 -3.92
CA VAL A 222 3.08 9.45 -4.29
C VAL A 222 3.51 10.46 -3.24
N LEU A 223 4.69 10.25 -2.64
CA LEU A 223 5.28 11.15 -1.64
C LEU A 223 5.75 12.47 -2.28
N PRO A 224 5.83 13.58 -1.51
CA PRO A 224 6.40 14.84 -1.99
C PRO A 224 7.76 14.66 -2.66
N GLY A 225 7.92 15.20 -3.88
CA GLY A 225 9.15 15.10 -4.68
C GLY A 225 9.41 13.74 -5.34
N ALA A 226 8.58 12.73 -5.09
CA ALA A 226 8.74 11.40 -5.68
C ALA A 226 8.07 11.27 -7.05
N ARG A 227 8.48 10.23 -7.79
CA ARG A 227 7.82 9.76 -9.00
C ARG A 227 7.21 8.38 -8.78
N ARG A 228 6.17 8.07 -9.54
CA ARG A 228 5.55 6.74 -9.60
C ARG A 228 5.21 6.40 -11.04
N THR A 229 5.63 5.22 -11.49
CA THR A 229 5.28 4.67 -12.81
C THR A 229 4.33 3.50 -12.65
N VAL A 230 3.10 3.66 -13.13
CA VAL A 230 2.08 2.59 -13.15
C VAL A 230 1.88 2.06 -14.55
N VAL A 231 1.61 0.76 -14.66
CA VAL A 231 1.39 0.07 -15.93
C VAL A 231 -0.11 -0.17 -16.11
N VAL A 232 -0.67 0.33 -17.20
CA VAL A 232 -2.10 0.26 -17.51
C VAL A 232 -2.29 -0.55 -18.78
N SER A 233 -3.12 -1.59 -18.74
CA SER A 233 -3.44 -2.38 -19.92
C SER A 233 -4.58 -1.74 -20.70
N ALA A 234 -4.37 -1.53 -22.00
CA ALA A 234 -5.41 -1.09 -22.90
C ALA A 234 -6.41 -2.23 -23.19
N PRO A 235 -7.71 -1.91 -23.34
CA PRO A 235 -8.69 -2.84 -23.86
C PRO A 235 -8.33 -3.28 -25.29
N LYS A 236 -9.00 -4.33 -25.78
CA LYS A 236 -8.84 -4.76 -27.17
C LYS A 236 -9.48 -3.73 -28.09
N LEU A 237 -8.66 -3.09 -28.93
CA LEU A 237 -9.09 -2.11 -29.93
C LEU A 237 -9.08 -2.72 -31.33
N ARG A 238 -9.91 -2.18 -32.23
CA ARG A 238 -9.83 -2.50 -33.67
C ARG A 238 -8.55 -1.90 -34.27
N THR A 239 -8.03 -2.49 -35.34
CA THR A 239 -6.92 -1.95 -36.12
C THR A 239 -7.14 -0.47 -36.47
N GLY A 240 -6.12 0.36 -36.30
CA GLY A 240 -6.17 1.78 -36.66
C GLY A 240 -5.32 2.67 -35.76
N ARG A 241 -5.33 3.97 -36.07
CA ARG A 241 -4.59 5.01 -35.36
C ARG A 241 -5.41 5.64 -34.23
N TYR A 242 -4.78 5.80 -33.08
CA TYR A 242 -5.40 6.30 -31.86
C TYR A 242 -4.47 7.27 -31.11
N VAL A 243 -5.06 7.98 -30.15
CA VAL A 243 -4.37 8.74 -29.11
C VAL A 243 -4.78 8.16 -27.77
N ALA A 244 -3.80 7.80 -26.95
CA ALA A 244 -4.04 7.52 -25.53
C ALA A 244 -3.90 8.84 -24.76
N LEU A 245 -4.95 9.24 -24.04
CA LEU A 245 -5.00 10.43 -23.19
C LEU A 245 -5.13 9.98 -21.73
N ALA A 246 -4.06 10.12 -20.94
CA ALA A 246 -4.09 9.90 -19.51
C ALA A 246 -4.62 11.15 -18.80
N LEU A 247 -5.57 10.95 -17.89
CA LEU A 247 -6.18 11.97 -17.04
C LEU A 247 -6.10 11.50 -15.60
N LEU A 248 -5.28 12.16 -14.79
CA LEU A 248 -5.03 11.78 -13.40
C LEU A 248 -5.52 12.87 -12.43
N ASP A 249 -6.45 12.47 -11.56
CA ASP A 249 -6.91 13.22 -10.40
C ASP A 249 -6.00 12.89 -9.21
N TYR A 250 -5.37 13.92 -8.65
CA TYR A 250 -4.53 13.83 -7.45
C TYR A 250 -5.09 14.66 -6.29
N GLY A 251 -6.32 15.15 -6.41
CA GLY A 251 -7.00 15.97 -5.41
C GLY A 251 -6.46 17.39 -5.27
N GLY A 252 -5.75 17.89 -6.29
CA GLY A 252 -5.35 19.30 -6.41
C GLY A 252 -6.40 20.15 -7.12
N ALA A 253 -6.01 21.35 -7.57
CA ALA A 253 -6.90 22.26 -8.29
C ALA A 253 -7.18 21.79 -9.73
N ASP A 254 -6.23 21.07 -10.32
CA ASP A 254 -6.26 20.64 -11.72
C ASP A 254 -6.18 19.12 -11.87
N ILE A 255 -6.55 18.64 -13.06
CA ILE A 255 -6.33 17.25 -13.49
C ILE A 255 -5.04 17.21 -14.32
N ALA A 256 -4.12 16.32 -13.98
CA ALA A 256 -2.91 16.13 -14.76
C ALA A 256 -3.23 15.36 -16.06
N GLY A 257 -2.83 15.92 -17.20
CA GLY A 257 -3.09 15.37 -18.53
C GLY A 257 -1.82 15.11 -19.33
N ALA A 258 -1.75 13.97 -20.01
CA ALA A 258 -0.70 13.67 -20.99
C ALA A 258 -1.25 12.77 -22.09
N GLN A 259 -0.72 12.89 -23.30
CA GLN A 259 -1.16 12.08 -24.42
C GLN A 259 -0.01 11.50 -25.23
N THR A 260 -0.24 10.33 -25.83
CA THR A 260 0.70 9.71 -26.76
C THR A 260 -0.04 9.04 -27.92
N PRO A 261 0.38 9.24 -29.17
CA PRO A 261 -0.21 8.55 -30.31
C PRO A 261 0.24 7.08 -30.35
N PHE A 262 -0.62 6.20 -30.86
CA PHE A 262 -0.26 4.81 -31.14
C PHE A 262 -1.12 4.23 -32.27
N GLU A 263 -0.72 3.09 -32.81
CA GLU A 263 -1.46 2.39 -33.86
C GLU A 263 -1.79 0.98 -33.43
N ALA A 264 -3.07 0.67 -33.18
CA ALA A 264 -3.51 -0.69 -32.90
C ALA A 264 -3.44 -1.57 -34.16
N PRO A 265 -3.03 -2.84 -34.05
CA PRO A 265 -2.83 -3.72 -35.19
C PRO A 265 -4.13 -4.36 -35.65
#